data_AF-A0A3S0W846-F1
#
_entry.id   AF-A0A3S0W846-F1
#
_cell.length_a   1.000
_cell.length_b   1.000
_cell.length_c   1.000
_cell.angle_alpha   90.00
_cell.angle_beta   90.00
_cell.angle_gamma   90.00
#
_symmetry.space_group_name_H-M   'P 1'
#
loop_
_entity.id
_entity.type
_entity.pdbx_description
1 polymer ?
#
loop_
_entity_poly.entity_id
_entity_poly.type
_entity_poly.pdbx_seq_one_letter_code
_entity_poly.pdbx_strand_id
1 'polypeptide(L)'
;MDQRQVSVARPFLPAAANTLDDEQLLDRLGAYWEALGVSDTTQASQLAARTLQRLHNRPGAPGLSLLEQAIAAAGALLDDWLMAELALQRRGTALAAARAALLSGAVPADWPAALLAGSGMPAALREALRAAQAVPVPAARPAVMPTQRISLFSLLGPLRRLARPTSST
;
A
#
# COMPACT_ATOMS: atom_id res chain seq x y z
N MET A 1 -6.38 -37.83 -34.68
CA MET A 1 -5.55 -37.45 -33.53
C MET A 1 -5.03 -36.08 -33.89
N ASP A 2 -5.80 -35.04 -33.55
CA ASP A 2 -5.55 -33.68 -34.04
C ASP A 2 -5.60 -32.72 -32.86
N GLN A 3 -4.41 -32.41 -32.34
CA GLN A 3 -4.23 -31.39 -31.31
C GLN A 3 -4.38 -30.02 -31.97
N ARG A 4 -5.60 -29.47 -31.99
CA ARG A 4 -5.82 -28.05 -32.26
C ARG A 4 -5.20 -27.24 -31.11
N GLN A 5 -4.06 -26.64 -31.37
CA GLN A 5 -3.53 -25.52 -30.60
C GLN A 5 -4.60 -24.44 -30.50
N VAL A 6 -5.18 -24.28 -29.31
CA VAL A 6 -5.98 -23.12 -28.98
C VAL A 6 -5.00 -22.03 -28.56
N SER A 7 -4.54 -21.24 -29.53
CA SER A 7 -3.86 -19.98 -29.26
C SER A 7 -4.85 -19.08 -28.53
N VAL A 8 -4.71 -19.01 -27.21
CA VAL A 8 -5.35 -17.97 -26.40
C VAL A 8 -4.69 -16.67 -26.80
N ALA A 9 -5.32 -15.95 -27.73
CA ALA A 9 -5.03 -14.55 -27.95
C ALA A 9 -5.32 -13.83 -26.64
N ARG A 10 -4.26 -13.52 -25.88
CA ARG A 10 -4.36 -12.52 -24.82
C ARG A 10 -4.84 -11.24 -25.51
N PRO A 11 -5.94 -10.62 -25.07
CA PRO A 11 -6.23 -9.27 -25.50
C PRO A 11 -5.03 -8.44 -25.06
N PHE A 12 -4.21 -8.01 -26.03
CA PHE A 12 -3.16 -7.04 -25.82
C PHE A 12 -3.88 -5.74 -25.53
N LEU A 13 -4.26 -5.53 -24.27
CA LEU A 13 -4.50 -4.18 -23.78
C LEU A 13 -3.21 -3.43 -24.09
N PRO A 14 -3.23 -2.37 -24.91
CA PRO A 14 -2.08 -1.50 -25.00
C PRO A 14 -1.80 -1.09 -23.55
N ALA A 15 -0.57 -1.30 -23.09
CA ALA A 15 -0.12 -0.69 -21.86
C ALA A 15 -0.46 0.78 -22.01
N ALA A 16 -1.47 1.27 -21.28
CA ALA A 16 -1.88 2.65 -21.37
C ALA A 16 -0.60 3.46 -21.21
N ALA A 17 -0.29 4.27 -22.21
CA ALA A 17 0.80 5.23 -22.17
C ALA A 17 0.47 6.25 -21.07
N ASN A 18 0.57 5.82 -19.81
CA ASN A 18 0.54 6.67 -18.64
C ASN A 18 1.97 7.17 -18.48
N THR A 19 2.46 7.90 -19.48
CA THR A 19 3.62 8.78 -19.29
C THR A 19 3.10 9.97 -18.52
N LEU A 20 2.93 9.80 -17.20
CA LEU A 20 2.83 10.92 -16.28
C LEU A 20 4.15 11.66 -16.35
N ASP A 21 4.09 12.93 -16.72
CA ASP A 21 5.25 13.80 -16.64
C ASP A 21 5.57 14.10 -15.16
N ASP A 22 6.83 14.47 -14.89
CA ASP A 22 7.32 14.67 -13.53
C ASP A 22 6.49 15.69 -12.73
N GLU A 23 6.00 16.76 -13.36
CA GLU A 23 5.13 17.75 -12.71
C GLU A 23 3.80 17.15 -12.23
N GLN A 24 3.16 16.33 -13.09
CA GLN A 24 1.91 15.66 -12.71
C GLN A 24 2.15 14.63 -11.60
N LEU A 25 3.32 13.98 -11.62
CA LEU A 25 3.71 13.04 -10.57
C LEU A 25 3.98 13.74 -9.24
N LEU A 26 4.60 14.92 -9.26
CA LEU A 26 4.80 15.76 -8.07
C LEU A 26 3.47 16.20 -7.45
N ASP A 27 2.52 16.68 -8.26
CA ASP A 27 1.19 17.06 -7.77
C ASP A 27 0.47 15.90 -7.10
N ARG A 28 0.51 14.71 -7.74
CA ARG A 28 -0.11 13.50 -7.20
C ARG A 28 0.58 13.02 -5.91
N LEU A 29 1.90 13.12 -5.85
CA LEU A 29 2.66 12.80 -4.65
C LEU A 29 2.39 13.80 -3.52
N GLY A 30 2.23 15.09 -3.83
CA GLY A 30 1.83 16.11 -2.86
C GLY A 30 0.49 15.76 -2.21
N ALA A 31 -0.53 15.53 -3.04
CA ALA A 31 -1.85 15.09 -2.57
C ALA A 31 -1.81 13.77 -1.78
N TYR A 32 -0.91 12.86 -2.17
CA TYR A 32 -0.70 11.61 -1.45
C TYR A 32 -0.11 11.85 -0.04
N TRP A 33 0.89 12.72 0.09
CA TRP A 33 1.47 13.07 1.39
C TRP A 33 0.46 13.82 2.28
N GLU A 34 -0.37 14.69 1.70
CA GLU A 34 -1.48 15.32 2.42
C GLU A 34 -2.47 14.28 2.95
N ALA A 35 -2.83 13.30 2.12
CA ALA A 35 -3.72 12.19 2.52
C ALA A 35 -3.10 11.29 3.63
N LEU A 36 -1.77 11.26 3.75
CA LEU A 36 -1.06 10.59 4.85
C LEU A 36 -1.00 11.41 6.14
N GLY A 37 -1.53 12.64 6.15
CA GLY A 37 -1.60 13.51 7.32
C GLY A 37 -0.54 14.61 7.37
N VAL A 38 0.20 14.85 6.29
CA VAL A 38 1.09 16.02 6.18
C VAL A 38 0.22 17.27 5.98
N SER A 39 0.07 18.07 7.04
CA SER A 39 -0.86 19.21 7.03
C SER A 39 -0.31 20.46 6.34
N ASP A 40 1.01 20.60 6.24
CA ASP A 40 1.67 21.72 5.57
C ASP A 40 1.95 21.37 4.10
N THR A 41 1.27 22.05 3.17
CA THR A 41 1.43 21.86 1.72
C THR A 41 2.88 22.10 1.26
N THR A 42 3.64 22.95 1.94
CA THR A 42 5.07 23.17 1.65
C THR A 42 5.88 21.93 1.98
N GLN A 43 5.58 21.29 3.11
CA GLN A 43 6.24 20.04 3.51
C GLN A 43 5.82 18.88 2.59
N ALA A 44 4.55 18.83 2.19
CA ALA A 44 4.04 17.82 1.26
C ALA A 44 4.75 17.90 -0.11
N SER A 45 4.94 19.11 -0.65
CA SER A 45 5.66 19.30 -1.92
C SER A 45 7.16 18.97 -1.82
N GLN A 46 7.81 19.30 -0.70
CA GLN A 46 9.21 18.90 -0.46
C GLN A 46 9.36 17.37 -0.35
N LEU A 47 8.43 16.70 0.33
CA LEU A 47 8.40 15.23 0.41
C LEU A 47 8.10 14.59 -0.94
N ALA A 48 7.24 15.19 -1.76
CA ALA A 48 6.99 14.78 -3.14
C ALA A 48 8.28 14.86 -3.97
N ALA A 49 8.99 16.00 -3.94
CA ALA A 49 10.26 16.18 -4.64
C ALA A 49 11.32 15.18 -4.19
N ARG A 50 11.47 14.96 -2.87
CA ARG A 50 12.41 13.98 -2.31
C ARG A 50 12.05 12.55 -2.72
N THR A 51 10.77 12.21 -2.79
CA THR A 51 10.27 10.92 -3.25
C THR A 51 10.61 10.70 -4.72
N LEU A 52 10.35 11.70 -5.57
CA LEU A 52 10.66 11.63 -6.99
C LEU A 52 12.16 11.52 -7.26
N GLN A 53 12.98 12.29 -6.54
CA GLN A 53 14.44 12.20 -6.62
C GLN A 53 14.93 10.80 -6.23
N ARG A 54 14.34 10.21 -5.19
CA ARG A 54 14.66 8.84 -4.76
C ARG A 54 14.28 7.81 -5.83
N LEU A 55 13.13 7.97 -6.47
CA LEU A 55 12.69 7.08 -7.55
C LEU A 55 13.64 7.13 -8.74
N HIS A 56 14.12 8.32 -9.11
CA HIS A 56 15.14 8.48 -10.15
C HIS A 56 16.46 7.78 -9.79
N ASN A 57 16.91 7.90 -8.54
CA ASN A 57 18.14 7.28 -8.06
C ASN A 57 18.03 5.76 -7.87
N ARG A 58 16.83 5.26 -7.57
CA ARG A 58 16.54 3.85 -7.36
C ARG A 58 15.18 3.51 -7.97
N PRO A 59 15.15 3.16 -9.27
CA PRO A 59 13.90 2.79 -9.93
C PRO A 59 13.27 1.58 -9.25
N GLY A 60 11.94 1.54 -9.27
CA GLY A 60 11.15 0.50 -8.61
C GLY A 60 11.28 -0.86 -9.29
N ALA A 61 10.55 -1.84 -8.74
CA ALA A 61 10.47 -3.16 -9.35
C ALA A 61 9.87 -3.08 -10.76
N PRO A 62 10.40 -3.82 -11.74
CA PRO A 62 9.86 -3.83 -13.09
C PRO A 62 8.42 -4.38 -13.09
N GLY A 63 7.56 -3.78 -13.92
CA GLY A 63 6.16 -4.20 -14.08
C GLY A 63 5.13 -3.37 -13.31
N LEU A 64 5.55 -2.40 -12.50
CA LEU A 64 4.67 -1.40 -11.88
C LEU A 64 4.58 -0.14 -12.76
N SER A 65 3.41 0.51 -12.77
CA SER A 65 3.26 1.84 -13.36
C SER A 65 4.12 2.87 -12.62
N LEU A 66 4.44 4.00 -13.28
CA LEU A 66 5.28 5.04 -12.67
C LEU A 66 4.70 5.57 -11.36
N LEU A 67 3.37 5.76 -11.31
CA LEU A 67 2.68 6.19 -10.10
C LEU A 67 2.78 5.16 -8.98
N GLU A 68 2.61 3.86 -9.27
CA GLU A 68 2.76 2.81 -8.27
C GLU A 68 4.19 2.73 -7.73
N GLN A 69 5.18 2.91 -8.61
CA GLN A 69 6.59 3.00 -8.18
C GLN A 69 6.83 4.23 -7.30
N ALA A 70 6.23 5.37 -7.63
CA ALA A 70 6.31 6.59 -6.83
C ALA A 70 5.68 6.43 -5.44
N ILE A 71 4.48 5.82 -5.36
CA ILE A 71 3.82 5.51 -4.09
C ILE A 71 4.66 4.52 -3.27
N ALA A 72 5.21 3.48 -3.91
CA ALA A 72 6.10 2.54 -3.25
C ALA A 72 7.39 3.22 -2.74
N ALA A 73 7.94 4.18 -3.49
CA ALA A 73 9.09 4.97 -3.08
C ALA A 73 8.78 5.88 -1.88
N ALA A 74 7.58 6.49 -1.85
CA ALA A 74 7.10 7.29 -0.71
C ALA A 74 6.99 6.44 0.56
N GLY A 75 6.35 5.27 0.46
CA GLY A 75 6.25 4.32 1.56
C GLY A 75 7.61 3.84 2.04
N ALA A 76 8.53 3.53 1.12
CA ALA A 76 9.90 3.12 1.47
C ALA A 76 10.70 4.25 2.14
N LEU A 77 10.48 5.51 1.75
CA LEU A 77 11.08 6.67 2.40
C LEU A 77 10.63 6.78 3.86
N LEU A 78 9.33 6.59 4.11
CA LEU A 78 8.78 6.59 5.46
C LEU A 78 9.29 5.41 6.30
N ASP A 79 9.27 4.20 5.72
CA ASP A 79 9.71 2.98 6.40
C ASP A 79 11.19 3.05 6.78
N ASP A 80 12.05 3.54 5.89
CA ASP A 80 13.49 3.66 6.17
C ASP A 80 13.77 4.66 7.28
N TRP A 81 13.03 5.78 7.31
CA TRP A 81 13.12 6.76 8.40
C TRP A 81 12.67 6.16 9.74
N LEU A 82 11.51 5.48 9.77
CA LEU A 82 11.02 4.83 10.98
C LEU A 82 11.98 3.74 11.48
N MET A 83 12.54 2.94 10.57
CA MET A 83 13.51 1.91 10.94
C MET A 83 14.78 2.53 11.55
N ALA A 84 15.29 3.61 10.97
CA ALA A 84 16.47 4.31 11.48
C ALA A 84 16.22 4.92 12.87
N GLU A 85 15.12 5.65 13.03
CA GLU A 85 14.82 6.42 14.25
C GLU A 85 14.36 5.56 15.44
N LEU A 86 13.79 4.39 15.17
CA LEU A 86 13.38 3.41 16.17
C LEU A 86 14.41 2.27 16.33
N ALA A 87 15.54 2.33 15.61
CA ALA A 87 16.58 1.31 15.59
C ALA A 87 16.03 -0.11 15.29
N LEU A 88 15.05 -0.22 14.40
CA LEU A 88 14.41 -1.48 14.04
C LEU A 88 15.30 -2.29 13.13
N GLN A 89 15.51 -3.56 13.49
CA GLN A 89 16.40 -4.46 12.73
C GLN A 89 15.70 -5.15 11.55
N ARG A 90 14.36 -5.22 11.54
CA ARG A 90 13.58 -5.93 10.52
C ARG A 90 12.27 -5.22 10.23
N ARG A 91 11.87 -5.24 8.95
CA ARG A 91 10.52 -4.89 8.52
C ARG A 91 9.55 -5.97 9.01
N GLY A 92 8.85 -5.69 10.10
CA GLY A 92 7.98 -6.64 10.78
C GLY A 92 6.84 -5.94 11.51
N THR A 93 6.23 -6.64 12.48
CA THR A 93 5.08 -6.13 13.24
C THR A 93 5.37 -4.80 13.94
N ALA A 94 6.60 -4.60 14.44
CA ALA A 94 7.04 -3.34 15.05
C ALA A 94 6.97 -2.15 14.07
N LEU A 95 7.45 -2.32 12.84
CA LEU A 95 7.36 -1.28 11.81
C LEU A 95 5.90 -1.02 11.40
N ALA A 96 5.10 -2.08 11.26
CA ALA A 96 3.68 -1.93 10.95
C ALA A 96 2.92 -1.17 12.05
N ALA A 97 3.22 -1.45 13.32
CA ALA A 97 2.66 -0.76 14.47
C ALA A 97 3.10 0.71 14.52
N ALA A 98 4.39 1.00 14.30
CA ALA A 98 4.90 2.36 14.22
C ALA A 98 4.23 3.17 13.10
N ARG A 99 4.07 2.57 11.92
CA ARG A 99 3.36 3.19 10.79
C ARG A 99 1.89 3.43 11.11
N ALA A 100 1.21 2.46 11.71
CA ALA A 100 -0.19 2.62 12.12
C ALA A 100 -0.34 3.76 13.15
N ALA A 101 0.56 3.83 14.13
CA ALA A 101 0.57 4.89 15.13
C ALA A 101 0.73 6.27 14.47
N LEU A 102 1.69 6.41 13.56
CA LEU A 102 1.94 7.66 12.83
C LEU A 102 0.71 8.10 12.01
N LEU A 103 0.14 7.18 11.23
CA LEU A 103 -0.96 7.49 10.31
C LEU A 103 -2.34 7.56 10.99
N SER A 104 -2.47 7.05 12.22
CA SER A 104 -3.70 7.13 13.01
C SER A 104 -3.91 8.48 13.70
N GLY A 105 -2.90 9.37 13.67
CA GLY A 105 -2.92 10.62 14.42
C GLY A 105 -2.69 10.45 15.93
N ALA A 106 -2.32 9.24 16.40
CA ALA A 106 -1.96 8.96 17.80
C ALA A 106 -0.64 9.63 18.23
N VAL A 107 0.01 10.32 17.32
CA VAL A 107 1.39 10.79 17.39
C VAL A 107 1.41 12.28 17.00
N PRO A 108 2.31 13.10 17.61
CA PRO A 108 2.40 14.52 17.30
C PRO A 108 2.52 14.85 15.80
N ALA A 109 1.86 15.95 15.38
CA ALA A 109 1.73 16.36 13.98
C ALA A 109 3.02 16.91 13.34
N ASP A 110 4.09 17.09 14.13
CA ASP A 110 5.40 17.63 13.70
C ASP A 110 6.31 16.56 13.04
N TRP A 111 5.85 15.32 12.92
CA TRP A 111 6.59 14.25 12.26
C TRP A 111 7.03 14.53 10.81
N PRO A 112 6.27 15.25 9.94
CA PRO A 112 6.73 15.48 8.57
C PRO A 112 7.94 16.41 8.51
N ALA A 113 8.01 17.39 9.41
CA ALA A 113 9.18 18.24 9.58
C ALA A 113 10.41 17.42 10.04
N ALA A 114 10.22 16.48 10.97
CA ALA A 114 11.28 15.57 11.41
C ALA A 114 11.76 14.64 10.29
N LEU A 115 10.85 14.14 9.45
CA LEU A 115 11.18 13.32 8.28
C LEU A 115 11.99 14.11 7.24
N LEU A 116 11.61 15.35 6.98
CA LEU A 116 12.32 16.26 6.07
C LEU A 116 13.72 16.61 6.57
N ALA A 117 13.86 16.92 7.87
CA ALA A 117 15.14 17.23 8.50
C ALA A 117 16.14 16.06 8.42
N GLY A 118 15.64 14.81 8.30
CA GLY A 118 16.46 13.63 8.05
C GLY A 118 17.31 13.17 9.25
N SER A 119 17.28 13.88 10.37
CA SER A 119 17.93 13.45 11.61
C SER A 119 17.25 14.04 12.84
N GLY A 120 17.10 13.23 13.88
CA GLY A 120 16.69 13.69 15.19
C GLY A 120 15.18 13.74 15.37
N MET A 121 14.54 12.57 15.37
CA MET A 121 13.14 12.46 15.79
C MET A 121 12.98 13.04 17.21
N PRO A 122 12.03 13.98 17.42
CA PRO A 122 11.70 14.51 18.73
C PRO A 122 11.49 13.39 19.75
N ALA A 123 11.98 13.58 20.98
CA ALA A 123 11.87 12.57 22.02
C ALA A 123 10.41 12.17 22.30
N ALA A 124 9.50 13.15 22.28
CA ALA A 124 8.06 12.91 22.45
C ALA A 124 7.47 12.04 21.33
N LEU A 125 7.84 12.32 20.07
CA LEU A 125 7.47 11.51 18.91
C LEU A 125 8.00 10.07 19.05
N ARG A 126 9.25 9.91 19.49
CA ARG A 126 9.86 8.60 19.74
C ARG A 126 9.15 7.79 20.81
N GLU A 127 8.86 8.42 21.94
CA GLU A 127 8.18 7.75 23.05
C GLU A 127 6.75 7.37 22.68
N ALA A 128 6.01 8.23 21.95
CA ALA A 128 4.68 7.91 21.45
C ALA A 128 4.70 6.70 20.50
N LEU A 129 5.64 6.65 19.55
CA LEU A 129 5.80 5.52 18.64
C LEU A 129 6.22 4.24 19.35
N ARG A 130 7.04 4.32 20.41
CA ARG A 130 7.39 3.15 21.24
C ARG A 130 6.20 2.65 22.05
N ALA A 131 5.42 3.56 22.63
CA ALA A 131 4.21 3.20 23.38
C ALA A 131 3.19 2.47 22.50
N ALA A 132 3.02 2.90 21.24
CA ALA A 132 2.13 2.24 20.29
C ALA A 132 2.60 0.86 19.82
N GLN A 133 3.88 0.54 20.00
CA GLN A 133 4.45 -0.79 19.74
C GLN A 133 4.28 -1.76 20.92
N ALA A 134 3.69 -1.32 22.04
CA ALA A 134 3.50 -2.17 23.21
C ALA A 134 2.75 -3.46 22.82
N VAL A 135 3.33 -4.60 23.20
CA VAL A 135 2.74 -5.92 22.96
C VAL A 135 1.41 -5.99 23.73
N PRO A 136 0.28 -6.31 23.08
CA PRO A 136 -0.98 -6.44 23.77
C PRO A 136 -0.89 -7.54 24.84
N VAL A 137 -1.21 -7.18 26.08
CA VAL A 137 -1.33 -8.09 27.21
C VAL A 137 -2.82 -8.19 27.57
N PRO A 138 -3.41 -9.40 27.67
CA PRO A 138 -2.76 -10.72 27.57
C PRO A 138 -2.48 -11.16 26.12
N ALA A 139 -1.54 -12.12 25.97
CA ALA A 139 -1.19 -12.70 24.68
C ALA A 139 -2.44 -13.20 23.93
N ALA A 140 -2.49 -12.95 22.62
CA ALA A 140 -3.60 -13.37 21.77
C ALA A 140 -3.85 -14.87 21.92
N ARG A 141 -5.01 -15.22 22.52
CA ARG A 141 -5.46 -16.60 22.60
C ARG A 141 -6.02 -16.97 21.21
N PRO A 142 -5.48 -18.00 20.53
CA PRO A 142 -6.11 -18.46 19.29
C PRO A 142 -7.54 -18.89 19.60
N ALA A 143 -8.51 -18.18 19.04
CA ALA A 143 -9.89 -18.61 19.09
C ALA A 143 -10.01 -19.86 18.23
N VAL A 144 -10.28 -21.01 18.84
CA VAL A 144 -10.66 -22.22 18.10
C VAL A 144 -12.07 -21.96 17.58
N MET A 145 -12.16 -21.30 16.42
CA MET A 145 -13.44 -21.08 15.76
C MET A 145 -13.76 -22.33 14.93
N PRO A 146 -14.91 -22.98 15.14
CA PRO A 146 -15.29 -24.14 14.33
C PRO A 146 -15.45 -23.69 12.87
N THR A 147 -14.80 -24.40 11.94
CA THR A 147 -14.90 -24.12 10.51
C THR A 147 -16.34 -24.31 10.05
N GLN A 148 -17.09 -23.22 9.91
CA GLN A 148 -18.41 -23.27 9.28
C GLN A 148 -18.22 -23.51 7.78
N ARG A 149 -18.69 -24.66 7.29
CA ARG A 149 -18.76 -24.92 5.86
C ARG A 149 -19.84 -24.02 5.26
N ILE A 150 -19.42 -23.11 4.39
CA ILE A 150 -20.35 -22.33 3.57
C ILE A 150 -21.00 -23.32 2.59
N SER A 151 -22.25 -23.71 2.88
CA SER A 151 -23.05 -24.49 1.94
C SER A 151 -23.56 -23.53 0.87
N LEU A 152 -22.86 -23.45 -0.25
CA LEU A 152 -23.35 -22.75 -1.45
C LEU A 152 -24.60 -23.48 -1.92
N PHE A 153 -25.77 -22.96 -1.57
CA PHE A 153 -27.04 -23.43 -2.10
C PHE A 153 -26.93 -23.51 -3.62
N SER A 154 -27.35 -24.64 -4.18
CA SER A 154 -27.19 -25.04 -5.56
C SER A 154 -27.82 -24.04 -6.55
N LEU A 155 -27.08 -22.98 -6.87
CA LEU A 155 -27.37 -21.99 -7.92
C LEU A 155 -27.48 -22.62 -9.33
N LEU A 156 -27.19 -23.91 -9.47
CA LEU A 156 -27.33 -24.69 -10.70
C LEU A 156 -28.78 -25.08 -11.03
N GLY A 157 -29.72 -24.99 -10.07
CA GLY A 157 -31.14 -25.27 -10.29
C GLY A 157 -31.84 -24.33 -11.29
N PRO A 158 -31.74 -23.00 -11.13
CA PRO A 158 -32.36 -22.05 -12.06
C PRO A 158 -31.62 -21.94 -13.41
N LEU A 159 -30.29 -22.15 -13.45
CA LEU A 159 -29.52 -22.07 -14.70
C LEU A 159 -29.83 -23.21 -15.68
N ARG A 160 -30.23 -24.40 -15.20
CA ARG A 160 -30.64 -25.51 -16.08
C ARG A 160 -31.98 -25.28 -16.78
N ARG A 161 -32.84 -24.37 -16.30
CA ARG A 161 -34.13 -24.06 -16.95
C ARG A 161 -33.99 -23.17 -18.18
N LEU A 162 -32.92 -22.37 -18.25
CA LEU A 162 -32.65 -21.47 -19.39
C LEU A 162 -31.95 -22.19 -20.55
N ALA A 163 -31.45 -23.40 -20.35
CA ALA A 163 -30.70 -24.18 -21.34
C ALA A 163 -31.57 -25.18 -22.14
N ARG A 164 -32.91 -25.13 -22.04
CA ARG A 164 -33.76 -25.95 -22.92
C ARG A 164 -33.88 -25.28 -24.30
N PRO A 165 -33.41 -25.91 -25.39
CA PRO A 165 -33.72 -25.43 -26.73
C PRO A 165 -35.23 -25.59 -27.00
N THR A 166 -35.84 -24.53 -27.51
CA THR A 166 -37.20 -24.55 -28.04
C THR A 166 -37.22 -25.39 -29.30
N SER A 167 -37.76 -26.60 -29.22
CA SER A 167 -38.07 -27.44 -30.38
C SER A 167 -39.60 -27.55 -30.53
N SER A 168 -40.16 -26.87 -31.52
CA SER A 168 -41.43 -27.21 -32.20
C SER A 168 -41.56 -26.28 -33.41
N THR A 169 -41.35 -26.77 -34.63
CA THR A 169 -42.33 -27.37 -35.56
C THR A 169 -42.66 -26.36 -36.65
#